data_AF-A0A951TD10-F1
#
_entry.id   AF-A0A951TD10-F1
#
_cell.length_a   1.000
_cell.length_b   1.000
_cell.length_c   1.000
_cell.angle_alpha   90.00
_cell.angle_beta   90.00
_cell.angle_gamma   90.00
#
_symmetry.space_group_name_H-M   'P 1'
#
loop_
_entity.id
_entity.type
_entity.pdbx_description
1 polymer ?
#
loop_
_entity_poly.entity_id
_entity_poly.type
_entity_poly.pdbx_seq_one_letter_code
_entity_poly.pdbx_strand_id
1 'polypeptide(L)'
;EMGMINTVVPLARLEEETLQWCREILEKSPMAIRCIKAAMNADEDGQAGLMELAGNATSLFYMSEEGQEGRNAFNEKRPPDFSRFPRNP
;
A
#
# COMPACT_ATOMS: atom_id res chain seq x y z
N GLU A 1 27.16 11.07 13.38
CA GLU A 1 25.80 10.89 13.93
C GLU A 1 25.23 9.55 13.47
N MET A 2 24.27 8.97 14.21
CA MET A 2 23.83 7.56 14.05
C MET A 2 22.61 7.36 13.12
N GLY A 3 22.05 8.42 12.52
CA GLY A 3 20.91 8.31 11.59
C GLY A 3 19.55 8.04 12.24
N MET A 4 19.43 8.15 13.57
CA MET A 4 18.17 7.91 14.30
C MET A 4 17.11 9.02 14.14
N ILE A 5 17.49 10.17 13.59
CA ILE A 5 16.60 11.32 13.37
C ILE A 5 16.75 11.85 11.95
N ASN A 6 15.66 12.34 11.36
CA ASN A 6 15.66 12.88 10.01
C ASN A 6 16.15 14.33 9.92
N THR A 7 15.84 15.17 10.91
CA THR A 7 16.21 16.60 10.94
C THR A 7 16.28 17.16 12.37
N VAL A 8 16.96 18.28 12.56
CA VAL A 8 17.07 19.01 13.84
C VAL A 8 16.60 20.45 13.62
N VAL A 9 15.66 20.90 14.45
CA VAL A 9 15.13 22.27 14.43
C VAL A 9 15.08 22.89 15.83
N PRO A 10 15.10 24.23 15.96
CA PRO A 10 14.87 24.89 17.26
C PRO A 10 13.52 24.48 17.85
N LEU A 11 13.45 24.31 19.18
CA LEU A 11 12.24 23.85 19.89
C LEU A 11 10.98 24.67 19.52
N ALA A 12 11.12 25.98 19.35
CA ALA A 12 10.02 26.87 18.99
C ALA A 12 9.41 26.60 17.59
N ARG A 13 10.14 25.90 16.71
CA ARG A 13 9.71 25.56 15.35
C ARG A 13 9.40 24.07 15.16
N LEU A 14 9.48 23.26 16.22
CA LEU A 14 9.28 21.81 16.14
C LEU A 14 7.92 21.45 15.52
N GLU A 15 6.85 22.10 15.98
CA GLU A 15 5.49 21.86 15.45
C GLU A 15 5.34 22.34 14.01
N GLU A 16 5.89 23.52 13.68
CA GLU A 16 5.85 24.10 12.33
C GLU A 16 6.48 23.15 11.30
N GLU A 17 7.69 22.67 11.57
CA GLU A 17 8.42 21.74 10.71
C GLU A 17 7.68 20.39 10.61
N THR A 18 7.18 19.86 11.73
CA THR A 18 6.42 18.60 11.75
C THR A 18 5.16 18.70 10.88
N LEU A 19 4.40 19.79 11.00
CA LEU A 19 3.19 20.01 10.21
C LEU A 19 3.49 20.21 8.73
N GLN A 20 4.64 20.82 8.39
CA GLN A 20 5.08 20.90 7.01
C GLN A 20 5.27 19.50 6.42
N TRP A 21 6.02 18.62 7.07
CA TRP A 21 6.25 17.25 6.59
C TRP A 21 4.95 16.45 6.47
N CYS A 22 4.05 16.58 7.45
CA CYS A 22 2.73 15.96 7.39
C CYS A 22 1.94 16.43 6.16
N ARG A 23 1.96 17.74 5.83
CA ARG A 23 1.28 18.27 4.65
C ARG A 23 1.89 17.72 3.36
N GLU A 24 3.21 17.64 3.27
CA GLU A 24 3.90 17.06 2.10
C GLU A 24 3.54 15.59 1.88
N ILE A 25 3.36 14.80 2.95
CA ILE A 25 2.88 13.40 2.87
C ILE A 25 1.43 13.34 2.41
N LEU A 26 0.56 14.24 2.90
CA LEU A 26 -0.86 14.28 2.56
C LEU A 26 -1.11 14.62 1.07
N GLU A 27 -0.15 15.24 0.39
CA GLU A 27 -0.21 15.48 -1.06
C GLU A 27 0.08 14.23 -1.90
N LYS A 28 0.52 13.11 -1.30
CA LYS A 28 0.88 11.88 -2.01
C LYS A 28 -0.26 10.86 -2.01
N SER A 29 -0.18 9.88 -2.92
CA SER A 29 -1.16 8.79 -2.99
C SER A 29 -1.17 7.96 -1.70
N PRO A 30 -2.29 7.92 -0.93
CA PRO A 30 -2.35 7.14 0.30
C PRO A 30 -2.12 5.64 0.06
N MET A 31 -2.54 5.14 -1.11
CA MET A 31 -2.33 3.75 -1.51
C MET A 31 -0.85 3.46 -1.80
N ALA A 32 -0.14 4.40 -2.44
CA ALA A 32 1.30 4.24 -2.67
C ALA A 32 2.06 4.24 -1.33
N ILE A 33 1.77 5.19 -0.45
CA ILE A 33 2.43 5.32 0.86
C ILE A 33 2.26 4.06 1.70
N ARG A 34 1.04 3.50 1.80
CA ARG A 34 0.82 2.26 2.57
C ARG A 34 1.56 1.06 1.98
N CYS A 35 1.62 0.92 0.65
CA CYS A 35 2.32 -0.19 0.02
C CYS A 35 3.83 -0.08 0.22
N ILE A 36 4.40 1.12 0.10
CA ILE A 36 5.82 1.37 0.34
C ILE A 36 6.18 1.06 1.79
N LYS A 37 5.36 1.51 2.76
CA LYS A 37 5.59 1.20 4.18
C LYS A 37 5.60 -0.32 4.43
N ALA A 38 4.61 -1.05 3.92
CA ALA A 38 4.55 -2.50 4.06
C ALA A 38 5.74 -3.21 3.39
N ALA A 39 6.20 -2.71 2.24
CA ALA A 39 7.38 -3.24 1.56
C ALA A 39 8.68 -3.00 2.36
N MET A 40 8.83 -1.84 3.01
CA MET A 40 9.96 -1.57 3.89
C MET A 40 9.93 -2.49 5.12
N ASN A 41 8.77 -2.67 5.76
CA ASN A 41 8.62 -3.59 6.89
C ASN A 41 8.91 -5.04 6.49
N ALA A 42 8.55 -5.46 5.28
CA ALA A 42 8.78 -6.82 4.79
C ALA A 42 10.26 -7.21 4.67
N ASP A 43 11.17 -6.24 4.58
CA ASP A 43 12.62 -6.48 4.58
C ASP A 43 13.11 -7.00 5.95
N GLU A 44 12.52 -6.51 7.03
CA GLU A 44 12.96 -6.80 8.41
C GLU A 44 12.07 -7.83 9.13
N ASP A 45 10.75 -7.77 8.89
CA ASP A 45 9.75 -8.57 9.63
C ASP A 45 9.45 -9.94 8.99
N GLY A 46 10.13 -10.27 7.89
CA GLY A 46 10.00 -11.54 7.19
C GLY A 46 8.53 -11.87 6.83
N GLN A 47 8.02 -13.00 7.34
CA GLN A 47 6.66 -13.46 7.02
C GLN A 47 5.56 -12.50 7.50
N ALA A 48 5.78 -11.78 8.62
CA ALA A 48 4.79 -10.83 9.12
C ALA A 48 4.67 -9.61 8.20
N GLY A 49 5.80 -9.06 7.73
CA GLY A 49 5.79 -7.96 6.76
C GLY A 49 5.27 -8.39 5.38
N LEU A 50 5.58 -9.62 4.93
CA LEU A 50 5.00 -10.18 3.72
C LEU A 50 3.47 -10.32 3.80
N MET A 51 2.94 -10.66 4.97
CA MET A 51 1.48 -10.72 5.19
C MET A 51 0.82 -9.35 5.01
N GLU A 52 1.43 -8.27 5.52
CA GLU A 52 0.92 -6.91 5.35
C GLU A 52 0.93 -6.50 3.85
N LEU A 53 2.05 -6.76 3.17
CA LEU A 53 2.21 -6.44 1.75
C LEU A 53 1.22 -7.22 0.88
N ALA A 54 1.08 -8.53 1.11
CA ALA A 54 0.13 -9.38 0.40
C ALA A 54 -1.33 -8.96 0.65
N GLY A 55 -1.65 -8.49 1.86
CA GLY A 55 -2.95 -7.93 2.19
C GLY A 55 -3.30 -6.69 1.37
N ASN A 56 -2.34 -5.75 1.21
CA ASN A 56 -2.52 -4.57 0.35
C ASN A 56 -2.70 -4.97 -1.13
N ALA A 57 -1.90 -5.93 -1.63
CA ALA A 57 -2.04 -6.44 -3.00
C ALA A 57 -3.40 -7.11 -3.24
N THR A 58 -3.89 -7.90 -2.28
CA THR A 58 -5.22 -8.53 -2.36
C THR A 58 -6.33 -7.47 -2.38
N SER A 59 -6.20 -6.43 -1.57
CA SER A 59 -7.17 -5.33 -1.57
C SER A 59 -7.22 -4.60 -2.91
N LEU A 60 -6.07 -4.40 -3.57
CA LEU A 60 -6.00 -3.82 -4.92
C LEU A 60 -6.60 -4.76 -5.97
N PHE A 61 -6.32 -6.06 -5.87
CA PHE A 61 -6.87 -7.06 -6.79
C PHE A 61 -8.41 -7.10 -6.73
N TYR A 62 -9.00 -7.00 -5.54
CA TYR A 62 -10.46 -6.94 -5.38
C TYR A 62 -11.11 -5.70 -6.01
N MET A 63 -10.34 -4.64 -6.29
CA MET A 63 -10.83 -3.49 -7.04
C MET A 63 -10.78 -3.70 -8.56
N SER A 64 -10.02 -4.68 -9.06
CA SER A 64 -9.92 -4.99 -10.49
C SER A 64 -11.16 -5.71 -11.03
N GLU A 65 -11.43 -5.58 -12.33
CA GLU A 65 -12.50 -6.31 -13.00
C GLU A 65 -12.26 -7.84 -12.99
N GLU A 66 -11.00 -8.27 -13.06
CA GLU A 66 -10.63 -9.68 -12.97
C GLU A 66 -11.00 -10.28 -11.60
N GLY A 67 -10.65 -9.58 -10.52
CA GLY A 67 -11.02 -9.99 -9.16
C GLY A 67 -12.55 -10.01 -8.95
N GLN A 68 -13.25 -9.03 -9.53
CA GLN A 68 -14.71 -8.97 -9.47
C GLN A 68 -15.38 -10.12 -10.25
N GLU A 69 -14.85 -10.52 -11.41
CA GLU A 69 -15.40 -11.62 -12.21
C GLU A 69 -15.43 -12.94 -11.43
N GLY A 70 -14.34 -13.29 -10.74
CA GLY A 70 -14.30 -14.51 -9.92
C GLY A 70 -15.38 -14.51 -8.84
N ARG A 71 -15.54 -13.37 -8.14
CA ARG A 71 -16.59 -13.19 -7.11
C ARG A 71 -17.99 -13.27 -7.73
N ASN A 72 -18.23 -12.58 -8.85
CA ASN A 72 -19.55 -12.50 -9.48
C ASN A 72 -19.96 -13.86 -10.04
N ALA A 73 -19.07 -14.57 -10.72
CA ALA A 73 -19.32 -15.91 -11.24
C ALA A 73 -19.70 -16.91 -10.14
N PHE A 74 -19.02 -16.84 -8.98
CA PHE A 74 -19.37 -17.64 -7.81
C PHE A 74 -20.79 -17.34 -7.31
N ASN A 75 -21.14 -16.06 -7.16
CA ASN A 75 -22.48 -15.64 -6.74
C ASN A 75 -23.57 -16.05 -7.73
N GLU A 76 -23.27 -15.99 -9.02
CA GLU A 76 -24.15 -16.37 -10.14
C GLU A 76 -24.17 -17.89 -10.40
N LYS A 77 -23.36 -18.67 -9.67
CA LYS A 77 -23.22 -20.14 -9.82
C LYS A 77 -22.87 -20.57 -11.24
N ARG A 78 -22.08 -19.77 -11.95
CA ARG A 78 -21.55 -20.09 -13.27
C ARG A 78 -20.02 -20.23 -13.21
N PRO A 79 -19.40 -20.92 -14.19
CA PRO A 79 -17.96 -20.84 -14.37
C PRO A 79 -17.50 -19.39 -14.62
N PRO A 80 -16.37 -18.94 -14.04
CA PRO A 80 -15.79 -17.64 -14.35
C PRO A 80 -15.16 -17.64 -15.76
N ASP A 81 -15.22 -16.50 -16.44
CA ASP A 81 -14.54 -16.28 -17.72
C ASP A 81 -13.46 -15.19 -17.58
N PHE A 82 -12.22 -15.64 -17.46
CA PHE A 82 -11.04 -14.77 -17.39
C PHE A 82 -10.39 -14.50 -18.75
N SER A 83 -10.90 -15.07 -19.85
CA SER A 83 -10.28 -14.96 -21.17
C SER A 83 -10.25 -13.52 -21.71
N ARG A 84 -11.16 -12.68 -21.22
CA ARG A 84 -11.28 -11.26 -21.58
C ARG A 84 -10.26 -10.35 -20.90
N PHE A 85 -9.55 -10.81 -19.88
CA PHE A 85 -8.54 -10.01 -19.19
C PHE A 85 -7.16 -10.20 -19.83
N PRO A 86 -6.43 -9.11 -20.13
CA PRO A 86 -5.13 -9.20 -20.75
C PRO A 86 -4.12 -9.88 -19.82
N ARG A 87 -3.33 -10.80 -20.35
CA ARG A 87 -2.19 -11.38 -19.64
C ARG A 87 -0.99 -10.48 -19.84
N ASN A 88 -0.62 -9.74 -18.80
CA ASN A 88 0.62 -8.99 -18.80
C ASN A 88 1.82 -9.97 -18.84
N PRO A 89 2.90 -9.62 -19.55
CA PRO A 89 4.09 -10.46 -19.70
C PRO A 89 4.85 -10.67 -18.39
#